data_AF-A0A8S1W7N3-F1
#
_entry.id   AF-A0A8S1W7N3-F1
#
_cell.length_a   1.000
_cell.length_b   1.000
_cell.length_c   1.000
_cell.angle_alpha   90.00
_cell.angle_beta   90.00
_cell.angle_gamma   90.00
#
_symmetry.space_group_name_H-M   'P 1'
#
loop_
_entity.id
_entity.type
_entity.pdbx_description
1 polymer ?
#
loop_
_entity_poly.entity_id
_entity_poly.type
_entity_poly.pdbx_seq_one_letter_code
_entity_poly.pdbx_strand_id
1 'polypeptide(L)'
;MKSILLIALIAIAFTARVQERNLAKITTDLKKSTYGSALLHLVELHSMAGGPVQELIDAIEELINDLEDELEELEFNFQVRTNEHNALVVSLEQDIQDAVIDVNNTQDTLDNLLFPRREQLQVRIEQIQENQEGNRKNYDEAILVREQEHEDFELQIAELNEATAAVDDALALLETLTNPSLLQVKRFQNSLKNIEQKIKSRSKMAPMIKALISLASNQNFSDQGIIGQIVDALNEFRNAVVDSINAQTAAEAQAQADHEEYLEQLDEEYAEFQRQINRVNVDLTATNEKIDQLSEFRDQREADRKQYTAELELENNTYAEETDTYTNLKNEFTRELGISEQALSVVESADFSNIQV
;
A
#
# COMPACT_ATOMS: atom_id res chain seq x y z
N MET A 1 56.31 -68.18 72.82
CA MET A 1 57.02 -67.32 71.85
C MET A 1 56.94 -67.81 70.40
N LYS A 2 57.06 -69.12 70.09
CA LYS A 2 56.95 -69.60 68.69
C LYS A 2 55.55 -69.42 68.05
N SER A 3 54.47 -69.52 68.83
CA SER A 3 53.09 -69.41 68.31
C SER A 3 52.61 -67.97 68.03
N ILE A 4 53.18 -66.96 68.71
CA ILE A 4 52.85 -65.54 68.49
C ILE A 4 53.56 -65.00 67.25
N LEU A 5 54.80 -65.46 67.01
CA LEU A 5 55.57 -65.18 65.78
C LEU A 5 54.90 -65.79 64.54
N LEU A 6 54.27 -66.97 64.68
CA LEU A 6 53.55 -67.62 63.59
C LEU A 6 52.24 -66.89 63.22
N ILE A 7 51.51 -66.35 64.19
CA ILE A 7 50.27 -65.59 63.95
C ILE A 7 50.58 -64.21 63.33
N ALA A 8 51.68 -63.56 63.75
CA ALA A 8 52.17 -62.35 63.11
C ALA A 8 52.65 -62.61 61.67
N LEU A 9 53.36 -63.72 61.41
CA LEU A 9 53.75 -64.14 60.06
C LEU A 9 52.55 -64.51 59.18
N ILE A 10 51.51 -65.15 59.74
CA ILE A 10 50.28 -65.48 59.01
C ILE A 10 49.47 -64.22 58.72
N ALA A 11 49.40 -63.25 59.64
CA ALA A 11 48.73 -61.97 59.42
C ALA A 11 49.45 -61.12 58.37
N ILE A 12 50.78 -61.02 58.44
CA ILE A 12 51.64 -60.36 57.44
C ILE A 12 51.53 -61.07 56.08
N ALA A 13 51.48 -62.41 56.06
CA ALA A 13 51.29 -63.17 54.83
C ALA A 13 49.86 -63.06 54.27
N PHE A 14 48.83 -62.91 55.11
CA PHE A 14 47.45 -62.69 54.65
C PHE A 14 47.26 -61.29 54.09
N THR A 15 47.83 -60.26 54.74
CA THR A 15 47.83 -58.88 54.22
C THR A 15 48.65 -58.77 52.94
N ALA A 16 49.83 -59.40 52.87
CA ALA A 16 50.63 -59.47 51.65
C ALA A 16 49.89 -60.19 50.51
N ARG A 17 49.19 -61.29 50.79
CA ARG A 17 48.46 -62.07 49.76
C ARG A 17 47.16 -61.39 49.30
N VAL A 18 46.53 -60.57 50.14
CA VAL A 18 45.40 -59.71 49.77
C VAL A 18 45.89 -58.51 48.95
N GLN A 19 47.02 -57.91 49.33
CA GLN A 19 47.68 -56.84 48.59
C GLN A 19 48.17 -57.32 47.22
N GLU A 20 48.82 -58.50 47.13
CA GLU A 20 49.19 -59.15 45.87
C GLU A 20 47.99 -59.47 44.97
N ARG A 21 46.86 -59.93 45.54
CA ARG A 21 45.63 -60.19 44.76
C ARG A 21 44.99 -58.90 44.24
N ASN A 22 45.01 -57.84 45.03
CA ASN A 22 44.49 -56.53 44.62
C ASN A 22 45.40 -55.90 43.57
N LEU A 23 46.73 -55.94 43.76
CA LEU A 23 47.73 -55.53 42.78
C LEU A 23 47.62 -56.32 41.47
N ALA A 24 47.47 -57.64 41.54
CA ALA A 24 47.28 -58.48 40.35
C ALA A 24 45.97 -58.14 39.60
N LYS A 25 44.93 -57.75 40.32
CA LYS A 25 43.66 -57.32 39.72
C LYS A 25 43.79 -55.94 39.06
N ILE A 26 44.37 -54.96 39.75
CA ILE A 26 44.57 -53.59 39.23
C ILE A 26 45.51 -53.61 38.03
N THR A 27 46.62 -54.35 38.07
CA THR A 27 47.51 -54.53 36.92
C THR A 27 46.83 -55.25 35.75
N THR A 28 45.95 -56.21 35.99
CA THR A 28 45.15 -56.86 34.94
C THR A 28 44.12 -55.89 34.34
N ASP A 29 43.55 -55.00 35.16
CA ASP A 29 42.57 -54.00 34.73
C ASP A 29 43.25 -52.87 33.93
N LEU A 30 44.44 -52.40 34.35
CA LEU A 30 45.27 -51.44 33.62
C LEU A 30 45.71 -51.97 32.23
N LYS A 31 46.04 -53.27 32.12
CA LYS A 31 46.39 -53.93 30.84
C LYS A 31 45.26 -53.97 29.82
N LYS A 32 44.00 -53.68 30.22
CA LYS A 32 42.86 -53.66 29.30
C LYS A 32 42.77 -52.37 28.48
N SER A 33 43.37 -51.28 28.94
CA SER A 33 43.42 -50.01 28.22
C SER A 33 44.78 -49.83 27.54
N THR A 34 44.81 -49.31 26.31
CA THR A 34 46.07 -48.96 25.62
C THR A 34 46.87 -47.94 26.44
N TYR A 35 46.18 -46.96 27.03
CA TYR A 35 46.77 -45.94 27.91
C TYR A 35 47.29 -46.55 29.22
N GLY A 36 46.48 -47.40 29.87
CA GLY A 36 46.91 -48.11 31.08
C GLY A 36 48.09 -49.06 30.84
N SER A 37 48.16 -49.69 29.67
CA SER A 37 49.30 -50.50 29.24
C SER A 37 50.56 -49.66 29.00
N ALA A 38 50.42 -48.44 28.45
CA ALA A 38 51.53 -47.51 28.27
C ALA A 38 52.07 -47.02 29.63
N LEU A 39 51.20 -46.67 30.57
CA LEU A 39 51.59 -46.32 31.94
C LEU A 39 52.29 -47.50 32.64
N LEU A 40 51.77 -48.72 32.51
CA LEU A 40 52.44 -49.90 33.04
C LEU A 40 53.82 -50.15 32.42
N HIS A 41 53.99 -49.95 31.11
CA HIS A 41 55.30 -50.04 30.47
C HIS A 41 56.27 -48.95 30.95
N LEU A 42 55.80 -47.75 31.27
CA LEU A 42 56.62 -46.69 31.86
C LEU A 42 57.07 -47.08 33.28
N VAL A 43 56.16 -47.66 34.08
CA VAL A 43 56.48 -48.21 35.41
C VAL A 43 57.52 -49.33 35.31
N GLU A 44 57.34 -50.26 34.36
CA GLU A 44 58.29 -51.36 34.11
C GLU A 44 59.66 -50.84 33.64
N LEU A 45 59.70 -49.87 32.72
CA LEU A 45 60.93 -49.27 32.21
C LEU A 45 61.71 -48.53 33.31
N HIS A 46 61.02 -47.76 34.15
CA HIS A 46 61.64 -47.03 35.27
C HIS A 46 62.21 -47.99 36.32
N SER A 47 61.48 -49.07 36.60
CA SER A 47 61.94 -50.16 37.47
C SER A 47 63.20 -50.84 36.92
N MET A 48 63.26 -51.10 35.60
CA MET A 48 64.44 -51.67 34.94
C MET A 48 65.64 -50.71 34.88
N ALA A 49 65.40 -49.40 34.79
CA ALA A 49 66.44 -48.37 34.78
C ALA A 49 67.08 -48.14 36.18
N GLY A 50 66.45 -48.65 37.25
CA GLY A 50 66.95 -48.52 38.63
C GLY A 50 66.83 -47.11 39.20
N GLY A 51 65.92 -46.29 38.67
CA GLY A 51 65.66 -44.93 39.16
C GLY A 51 64.93 -44.92 40.53
N PRO A 52 64.94 -43.78 41.25
CA PRO A 52 64.14 -43.62 42.46
C PRO A 52 62.65 -43.78 42.15
N VAL A 53 61.96 -44.63 42.92
CA VAL A 53 60.50 -44.82 42.82
C VAL A 53 59.73 -43.51 43.01
N GLN A 54 60.26 -42.59 43.81
CA GLN A 54 59.68 -41.27 44.02
C GLN A 54 59.56 -40.46 42.72
N GLU A 55 60.53 -40.54 41.80
CA GLU A 55 60.46 -39.81 40.52
C GLU A 55 59.31 -40.32 39.62
N LEU A 56 58.95 -41.60 39.73
CA LEU A 56 57.82 -42.19 39.01
C LEU A 56 56.48 -41.83 39.66
N ILE A 57 56.43 -41.76 40.99
CA ILE A 57 55.27 -41.25 41.73
C ILE A 57 55.02 -39.80 41.32
N ASP A 58 56.03 -38.94 41.42
CA ASP A 58 55.95 -37.53 41.09
C ASP A 58 55.49 -37.33 39.62
N ALA A 59 55.98 -38.14 38.67
CA ALA A 59 55.59 -38.05 37.26
C ALA A 59 54.13 -38.50 37.01
N ILE A 60 53.62 -39.50 37.73
CA ILE A 60 52.21 -39.92 37.61
C ILE A 60 51.31 -38.92 38.31
N GLU A 61 51.73 -38.34 39.44
CA GLU A 61 51.01 -37.25 40.11
C GLU A 61 50.96 -35.98 39.24
N GLU A 62 52.06 -35.60 38.57
CA GLU A 62 52.09 -34.51 37.60
C GLU A 62 51.10 -34.75 36.45
N LEU A 63 51.09 -35.97 35.89
CA LEU A 63 50.14 -36.36 34.84
C LEU A 63 48.67 -36.35 35.30
N ILE A 64 48.40 -36.75 36.55
CA ILE A 64 47.05 -36.65 37.14
C ILE A 64 46.65 -35.19 37.25
N ASN A 65 47.52 -34.32 37.76
CA ASN A 65 47.25 -32.89 37.87
C ASN A 65 47.03 -32.26 36.48
N ASP A 66 47.84 -32.60 35.47
CA ASP A 66 47.67 -32.12 34.10
C ASP A 66 46.30 -32.52 33.52
N LEU A 67 45.86 -33.77 33.75
CA LEU A 67 44.54 -34.25 33.32
C LEU A 67 43.38 -33.59 34.07
N GLU A 68 43.56 -33.27 35.36
CA GLU A 68 42.58 -32.52 36.14
C GLU A 68 42.48 -31.07 35.64
N ASP A 69 43.61 -30.42 35.39
CA ASP A 69 43.69 -29.06 34.85
C ASP A 69 43.06 -28.98 33.43
N GLU A 70 43.37 -29.94 32.55
CA GLU A 70 42.77 -30.01 31.20
C GLU A 70 41.26 -30.27 31.27
N LEU A 71 40.79 -31.07 32.23
CA LEU A 71 39.36 -31.31 32.44
C LEU A 71 38.65 -30.05 32.95
N GLU A 72 39.25 -29.32 33.91
CA GLU A 72 38.71 -28.05 34.41
C GLU A 72 38.66 -27.00 33.28
N GLU A 73 39.72 -26.90 32.47
CA GLU A 73 39.76 -26.00 31.31
C GLU A 73 38.69 -26.36 30.28
N LEU A 74 38.50 -27.66 29.99
CA LEU A 74 37.47 -28.14 29.08
C LEU A 74 36.06 -27.78 29.59
N GLU A 75 35.79 -27.99 30.88
CA GLU A 75 34.49 -27.64 31.48
C GLU A 75 34.23 -26.13 31.46
N PHE A 76 35.25 -25.33 31.79
CA PHE A 76 35.15 -23.87 31.75
C PHE A 76 34.87 -23.37 30.33
N ASN A 77 35.65 -23.82 29.35
CA ASN A 77 35.48 -23.42 27.95
C ASN A 77 34.10 -23.83 27.42
N PHE A 78 33.64 -25.04 27.73
CA PHE A 78 32.30 -25.49 27.35
C PHE A 78 31.20 -24.64 27.99
N GLN A 79 31.33 -24.30 29.28
CA GLN A 79 30.37 -23.43 29.97
C GLN A 79 30.30 -22.03 29.33
N VAL A 80 31.46 -21.44 28.98
CA VAL A 80 31.51 -20.16 28.27
C VAL A 80 30.78 -20.27 26.93
N ARG A 81 31.09 -21.31 26.15
CA ARG A 81 30.44 -21.54 24.85
C ARG A 81 28.93 -21.76 24.96
N THR A 82 28.46 -22.49 25.96
CA THR A 82 27.02 -22.66 26.26
C THR A 82 26.35 -21.32 26.54
N ASN A 83 27.00 -20.42 27.28
CA ASN A 83 26.44 -19.10 27.55
C ASN A 83 26.37 -18.24 26.28
N GLU A 84 27.40 -18.28 25.43
CA GLU A 84 27.40 -17.61 24.13
C GLU A 84 26.29 -18.13 23.21
N HIS A 85 26.13 -19.46 23.14
CA HIS A 85 25.06 -20.11 22.40
C HIS A 85 23.68 -19.61 22.86
N ASN A 86 23.40 -19.69 24.16
CA ASN A 86 22.12 -19.27 24.73
C ASN A 86 21.83 -17.78 24.46
N ALA A 87 22.86 -16.92 24.54
CA ALA A 87 22.70 -15.49 24.25
C ALA A 87 22.38 -15.25 22.77
N LEU A 88 23.05 -15.96 21.87
CA LEU A 88 22.81 -15.85 20.42
C LEU A 88 21.44 -16.38 20.03
N VAL A 89 21.02 -17.53 20.57
CA VAL A 89 19.67 -18.09 20.35
C VAL A 89 18.59 -17.10 20.76
N VAL A 90 18.68 -16.53 21.95
CA VAL A 90 17.70 -15.53 22.43
C VAL A 90 17.66 -14.30 21.52
N SER A 91 18.83 -13.81 21.08
CA SER A 91 18.90 -12.67 20.15
C SER A 91 18.22 -12.99 18.82
N LEU A 92 18.57 -14.11 18.19
CA LEU A 92 18.01 -14.51 16.90
C LEU A 92 16.51 -14.79 16.99
N GLU A 93 16.03 -15.43 18.06
CA GLU A 93 14.60 -15.64 18.29
C GLU A 93 13.84 -14.31 18.43
N GLN A 94 14.43 -13.32 19.10
CA GLN A 94 13.85 -11.98 19.19
C GLN A 94 13.81 -11.30 17.82
N ASP A 95 14.92 -11.33 17.06
CA ASP A 95 14.99 -10.72 15.73
C ASP A 95 13.99 -11.36 14.75
N ILE A 96 13.76 -12.68 14.84
CA ILE A 96 12.73 -13.40 14.10
C ILE A 96 11.33 -12.91 14.49
N GLN A 97 11.04 -12.77 15.79
CA GLN A 97 9.74 -12.29 16.27
C GLN A 97 9.46 -10.86 15.82
N ASP A 98 10.44 -9.97 15.95
CA ASP A 98 10.33 -8.58 15.54
C ASP A 98 10.09 -8.50 14.02
N ALA A 99 10.82 -9.28 13.21
CA ALA A 99 10.58 -9.36 11.77
C ALA A 99 9.17 -9.88 11.42
N VAL A 100 8.65 -10.87 12.15
CA VAL A 100 7.27 -11.37 11.97
C VAL A 100 6.24 -10.29 12.30
N ILE A 101 6.42 -9.57 13.40
CA ILE A 101 5.52 -8.48 13.81
C ILE A 101 5.53 -7.37 12.76
N ASP A 102 6.72 -6.95 12.30
CA ASP A 102 6.87 -5.92 11.27
C ASP A 102 6.18 -6.31 9.97
N VAL A 103 6.38 -7.55 9.50
CA VAL A 103 5.73 -8.07 8.29
C VAL A 103 4.21 -8.03 8.43
N ASN A 104 3.67 -8.52 9.55
CA ASN A 104 2.22 -8.57 9.77
C ASN A 104 1.61 -7.16 9.85
N ASN A 105 2.22 -6.26 10.65
CA ASN A 105 1.74 -4.88 10.79
C ASN A 105 1.78 -4.13 9.45
N THR A 106 2.84 -4.36 8.66
CA THR A 106 2.99 -3.76 7.34
C THR A 106 1.95 -4.30 6.37
N GLN A 107 1.74 -5.62 6.36
CA GLN A 107 0.70 -6.27 5.54
C GLN A 107 -0.70 -5.77 5.91
N ASP A 108 -1.01 -5.66 7.20
CA ASP A 108 -2.29 -5.12 7.67
C ASP A 108 -2.51 -3.68 7.23
N THR A 109 -1.46 -2.86 7.24
CA THR A 109 -1.52 -1.47 6.75
C THR A 109 -1.73 -1.42 5.23
N LEU A 110 -1.04 -2.27 4.48
CA LEU A 110 -1.22 -2.37 3.03
C LEU A 110 -2.66 -2.78 2.68
N ASP A 111 -3.14 -3.86 3.27
CA ASP A 111 -4.42 -4.49 2.92
C ASP A 111 -5.63 -3.71 3.42
N ASN A 112 -5.58 -3.19 4.65
CA ASN A 112 -6.76 -2.58 5.27
C ASN A 112 -6.81 -1.05 5.10
N LEU A 113 -5.68 -0.41 4.75
CA LEU A 113 -5.61 1.06 4.63
C LEU A 113 -5.24 1.50 3.22
N LEU A 114 -4.09 1.07 2.70
CA LEU A 114 -3.51 1.68 1.51
C LEU A 114 -4.12 1.19 0.21
N PHE A 115 -4.31 -0.12 0.02
CA PHE A 115 -4.97 -0.64 -1.19
C PHE A 115 -6.42 -0.16 -1.32
N PRO A 116 -7.26 -0.19 -0.25
CA PRO A 116 -8.62 0.35 -0.33
C PRO A 116 -8.62 1.85 -0.62
N ARG A 117 -7.71 2.61 0.00
CA ARG A 117 -7.58 4.06 -0.28
C ARG A 117 -7.21 4.32 -1.73
N ARG A 118 -6.28 3.56 -2.30
CA ARG A 118 -5.89 3.68 -3.72
C ARG A 118 -7.10 3.49 -4.64
N GLU A 119 -7.88 2.43 -4.40
CA GLU A 119 -9.09 2.14 -5.18
C GLU A 119 -10.13 3.27 -5.05
N GLN A 120 -10.38 3.75 -3.83
CA GLN A 120 -11.29 4.88 -3.60
C GLN A 120 -10.86 6.15 -4.34
N LEU A 121 -9.55 6.45 -4.36
CA LEU A 121 -9.02 7.61 -5.08
C LEU A 121 -9.18 7.44 -6.60
N GLN A 122 -8.96 6.23 -7.14
CA GLN A 122 -9.16 5.93 -8.56
C GLN A 122 -10.63 6.10 -8.97
N VAL A 123 -11.56 5.50 -8.21
CA VAL A 123 -13.01 5.66 -8.45
C VAL A 123 -13.42 7.14 -8.36
N ARG A 124 -12.85 7.89 -7.41
CA ARG A 124 -13.14 9.33 -7.29
C ARG A 124 -12.64 10.13 -8.50
N ILE A 125 -11.46 9.80 -9.05
CA ILE A 125 -10.96 10.43 -10.28
C ILE A 125 -11.91 10.15 -11.44
N GLU A 126 -12.32 8.90 -11.62
CA GLU A 126 -13.26 8.51 -12.68
C GLU A 126 -14.58 9.28 -12.57
N GLN A 127 -15.15 9.38 -11.37
CA GLN A 127 -16.38 10.15 -11.13
C GLN A 127 -16.22 11.64 -11.47
N ILE A 128 -15.09 12.26 -11.13
CA ILE A 128 -14.86 13.67 -11.46
C ILE A 128 -14.67 13.84 -12.98
N GLN A 129 -14.01 12.90 -13.65
CA GLN A 129 -13.86 12.90 -15.10
C GLN A 129 -15.22 12.77 -15.81
N GLU A 130 -16.11 11.91 -15.33
CA GLU A 130 -17.48 11.79 -15.85
C GLU A 130 -18.25 13.10 -15.69
N ASN A 131 -18.16 13.74 -14.51
CA ASN A 131 -18.78 15.06 -14.30
C ASN A 131 -18.19 16.15 -15.20
N GLN A 132 -16.88 16.12 -15.44
CA GLN A 132 -16.18 17.03 -16.34
C GLN A 132 -16.65 16.87 -17.79
N GLU A 133 -16.80 15.63 -18.26
CA GLU A 133 -17.35 15.32 -19.58
C GLU A 133 -18.81 15.78 -19.70
N GLY A 134 -19.63 15.51 -18.67
CA GLY A 134 -21.01 15.98 -18.60
C GLY A 134 -21.13 17.51 -18.67
N ASN A 135 -20.26 18.24 -17.97
CA ASN A 135 -20.21 19.70 -18.03
C ASN A 135 -19.86 20.21 -19.45
N ARG A 136 -18.88 19.59 -20.13
CA ARG A 136 -18.53 19.97 -21.51
C ARG A 136 -19.66 19.68 -22.50
N LYS A 137 -20.37 18.57 -22.31
CA LYS A 137 -21.56 18.28 -23.11
C LYS A 137 -22.66 19.32 -22.91
N ASN A 138 -22.90 19.76 -21.68
CA ASN A 138 -23.87 20.81 -21.39
C ASN A 138 -23.45 22.15 -22.01
N TYR A 139 -22.15 22.45 -22.05
CA TYR A 139 -21.62 23.64 -22.71
C TYR A 139 -21.93 23.63 -24.21
N ASP A 140 -21.62 22.53 -24.90
CA ASP A 140 -21.89 22.37 -26.33
C ASP A 140 -23.39 22.40 -26.64
N GLU A 141 -24.21 21.75 -25.80
CA GLU A 141 -25.67 21.76 -25.94
C GLU A 141 -26.25 23.17 -25.73
N ALA A 142 -25.75 23.92 -24.77
CA ALA A 142 -26.18 25.29 -24.52
C ALA A 142 -25.90 26.20 -25.73
N ILE A 143 -24.74 26.08 -26.36
CA ILE A 143 -24.41 26.83 -27.58
C ILE A 143 -25.39 26.50 -28.71
N LEU A 144 -25.66 25.22 -28.94
CA LEU A 144 -26.55 24.77 -30.01
C LEU A 144 -28.01 25.21 -29.77
N VAL A 145 -28.49 25.13 -28.54
CA VAL A 145 -29.82 25.64 -28.16
C VAL A 145 -29.87 27.15 -28.40
N ARG A 146 -28.82 27.88 -28.01
CA ARG A 146 -28.78 29.33 -28.19
C ARG A 146 -28.77 29.74 -29.66
N GLU A 147 -28.03 29.04 -30.50
CA GLU A 147 -28.01 29.28 -31.95
C GLU A 147 -29.41 29.10 -32.56
N GLN A 148 -30.14 28.06 -32.17
CA GLN A 148 -31.53 27.84 -32.60
C GLN A 148 -32.49 28.94 -32.10
N GLU A 149 -32.36 29.33 -30.83
CA GLU A 149 -33.17 30.41 -30.25
C GLU A 149 -32.91 31.76 -30.94
N HIS A 150 -31.66 32.03 -31.31
CA HIS A 150 -31.27 33.24 -32.04
C HIS A 150 -31.83 33.25 -33.47
N GLU A 151 -31.73 32.12 -34.20
CA GLU A 151 -32.35 31.99 -35.53
C GLU A 151 -33.88 32.23 -35.48
N ASP A 152 -34.56 31.66 -34.48
CA ASP A 152 -35.99 31.87 -34.27
C ASP A 152 -36.33 33.33 -33.94
N PHE A 153 -35.47 34.02 -33.19
CA PHE A 153 -35.58 35.46 -32.93
C PHE A 153 -35.43 36.27 -34.23
N GLU A 154 -34.40 36.00 -35.04
CA GLU A 154 -34.18 36.70 -36.31
C GLU A 154 -35.36 36.55 -37.28
N LEU A 155 -35.91 35.34 -37.36
CA LEU A 155 -37.12 35.06 -38.16
C LEU A 155 -38.33 35.85 -37.65
N GLN A 156 -38.53 35.92 -36.33
CA GLN A 156 -39.63 36.71 -35.74
C GLN A 156 -39.48 38.20 -36.01
N ILE A 157 -38.27 38.75 -35.87
CA ILE A 157 -37.99 40.16 -36.15
C ILE A 157 -38.18 40.46 -37.65
N ALA A 158 -37.75 39.58 -38.55
CA ALA A 158 -37.98 39.72 -39.98
C ALA A 158 -39.49 39.75 -40.30
N GLU A 159 -40.28 38.83 -39.73
CA GLU A 159 -41.74 38.81 -39.86
C GLU A 159 -42.40 40.11 -39.38
N LEU A 160 -41.98 40.63 -38.21
CA LEU A 160 -42.51 41.89 -37.66
C LEU A 160 -42.12 43.10 -38.52
N ASN A 161 -40.88 43.17 -39.01
CA ASN A 161 -40.43 44.23 -39.91
C ASN A 161 -41.21 44.22 -41.23
N GLU A 162 -41.45 43.05 -41.81
CA GLU A 162 -42.29 42.93 -43.00
C GLU A 162 -43.74 43.37 -42.75
N ALA A 163 -44.28 43.11 -41.56
CA ALA A 163 -45.60 43.58 -41.18
C ALA A 163 -45.64 45.10 -41.03
N THR A 164 -44.63 45.72 -40.41
CA THR A 164 -44.51 47.18 -40.31
C THR A 164 -44.47 47.82 -41.69
N ALA A 165 -43.67 47.29 -42.63
CA ALA A 165 -43.60 47.79 -43.99
C ALA A 165 -44.97 47.70 -44.72
N ALA A 166 -45.69 46.59 -44.55
CA ALA A 166 -47.01 46.41 -45.14
C ALA A 166 -48.06 47.39 -44.57
N VAL A 167 -47.95 47.74 -43.28
CA VAL A 167 -48.80 48.77 -42.65
C VAL A 167 -48.46 50.16 -43.16
N ASP A 168 -47.17 50.48 -43.29
CA ASP A 168 -46.72 51.76 -43.85
C ASP A 168 -47.20 51.93 -45.29
N ASP A 169 -47.15 50.87 -46.11
CA ASP A 169 -47.75 50.85 -47.46
C ASP A 169 -49.27 51.06 -47.43
N ALA A 170 -49.98 50.44 -46.47
CA ALA A 170 -51.43 50.60 -46.32
C ALA A 170 -51.81 52.03 -45.89
N LEU A 171 -51.06 52.63 -44.97
CA LEU A 171 -51.22 54.02 -44.55
C LEU A 171 -50.96 54.99 -45.72
N ALA A 172 -49.88 54.79 -46.48
CA ALA A 172 -49.57 55.60 -47.65
C ALA A 172 -50.65 55.50 -48.73
N LEU A 173 -51.24 54.31 -48.94
CA LEU A 173 -52.37 54.14 -49.86
C LEU A 173 -53.60 54.92 -49.38
N LEU A 174 -53.91 54.92 -48.09
CA LEU A 174 -55.06 55.66 -47.51
C LEU A 174 -54.92 57.18 -47.68
N GLU A 175 -53.71 57.72 -47.54
CA GLU A 175 -53.44 59.15 -47.75
C GLU A 175 -53.78 59.62 -49.17
N THR A 176 -53.77 58.70 -50.16
CA THR A 176 -54.12 59.00 -51.56
C THR A 176 -55.61 58.89 -51.91
N LEU A 177 -56.47 58.52 -50.94
CA LEU A 177 -57.90 58.20 -51.17
C LEU A 177 -58.87 59.40 -51.07
N THR A 178 -58.47 60.63 -51.38
CA THR A 178 -59.43 61.73 -51.60
C THR A 178 -60.15 61.56 -52.95
N ASN A 179 -61.39 61.05 -52.93
CA ASN A 179 -62.19 60.57 -54.09
C ASN A 179 -61.60 59.34 -54.80
N PRO A 180 -61.58 58.16 -54.13
CA PRO A 180 -60.80 57.03 -54.57
C PRO A 180 -61.44 56.28 -55.74
N SER A 181 -60.63 55.93 -56.73
CA SER A 181 -61.03 54.99 -57.78
C SER A 181 -61.20 53.57 -57.23
N LEU A 182 -62.07 52.77 -57.85
CA LEU A 182 -62.27 51.35 -57.51
C LEU A 182 -60.95 50.55 -57.50
N LEU A 183 -59.98 50.95 -58.32
CA LEU A 183 -58.66 50.33 -58.39
C LEU A 183 -57.82 50.62 -57.13
N GLN A 184 -57.88 51.84 -56.58
CA GLN A 184 -57.17 52.19 -55.34
C GLN A 184 -57.77 51.48 -54.12
N VAL A 185 -59.10 51.37 -54.05
CA VAL A 185 -59.79 50.60 -52.99
C VAL A 185 -59.39 49.12 -53.02
N LYS A 186 -59.33 48.50 -54.22
CA LYS A 186 -58.86 47.11 -54.35
C LYS A 186 -57.40 46.93 -53.94
N ARG A 187 -56.52 47.90 -54.24
CA ARG A 187 -55.11 47.86 -53.82
C ARG A 187 -54.98 47.93 -52.30
N PHE A 188 -55.77 48.79 -51.65
CA PHE A 188 -55.81 48.89 -50.20
C PHE A 188 -56.30 47.59 -49.54
N GLN A 189 -57.41 47.02 -50.02
CA GLN A 189 -57.93 45.74 -49.52
C GLN A 189 -56.94 44.58 -49.71
N ASN A 190 -56.20 44.56 -50.82
CA ASN A 190 -55.13 43.57 -51.03
C ASN A 190 -53.96 43.77 -50.07
N SER A 191 -53.61 45.01 -49.73
CA SER A 191 -52.56 45.33 -48.76
C SER A 191 -52.94 44.85 -47.36
N LEU A 192 -54.19 45.06 -46.94
CA LEU A 192 -54.70 44.51 -45.68
C LEU A 192 -54.72 42.98 -45.64
N LYS A 193 -55.09 42.32 -46.74
CA LYS A 193 -54.98 40.85 -46.85
C LYS A 193 -53.54 40.36 -46.78
N ASN A 194 -52.60 41.10 -47.37
CA ASN A 194 -51.18 40.77 -47.27
C ASN A 194 -50.69 40.91 -45.81
N ILE A 195 -51.14 41.94 -45.08
CA ILE A 195 -50.87 42.08 -43.63
C ILE A 195 -51.42 40.87 -42.85
N GLU A 196 -52.64 40.41 -43.14
CA GLU A 196 -53.22 39.20 -42.52
C GLU A 196 -52.42 37.94 -42.80
N GLN A 197 -51.93 37.78 -44.03
CA GLN A 197 -51.16 36.61 -44.44
C GLN A 197 -49.76 36.58 -43.84
N LYS A 198 -49.15 37.76 -43.69
CA LYS A 198 -47.81 37.90 -43.12
C LYS A 198 -47.79 37.76 -41.60
N ILE A 199 -48.93 37.96 -40.95
CA ILE A 199 -49.03 37.82 -39.51
C ILE A 199 -49.61 36.45 -39.17
N LYS A 200 -48.78 35.62 -38.52
CA LYS A 200 -49.20 34.29 -38.07
C LYS A 200 -50.52 34.38 -37.31
N SER A 201 -51.40 33.40 -37.55
CA SER A 201 -52.72 33.29 -36.91
C SER A 201 -52.70 33.24 -35.37
N ARG A 202 -51.52 32.97 -34.78
CA ARG A 202 -51.27 32.96 -33.32
C ARG A 202 -50.76 34.30 -32.78
N SER A 203 -50.49 35.29 -33.62
CA SER A 203 -50.14 36.63 -33.16
C SER A 203 -51.29 37.19 -32.32
N LYS A 204 -50.96 37.80 -31.17
CA LYS A 204 -51.94 38.54 -30.34
C LYS A 204 -52.64 39.64 -31.13
N MET A 205 -52.09 40.03 -32.28
CA MET A 205 -52.58 41.09 -33.14
C MET A 205 -53.50 40.60 -34.28
N ALA A 206 -53.64 39.28 -34.48
CA ALA A 206 -54.52 38.70 -35.50
C ALA A 206 -56.01 39.12 -35.37
N PRO A 207 -56.60 39.27 -34.16
CA PRO A 207 -57.97 39.77 -33.99
C PRO A 207 -58.14 41.21 -34.48
N MET A 208 -57.13 42.07 -34.26
CA MET A 208 -57.14 43.47 -34.66
C MET A 208 -57.08 43.62 -36.20
N ILE A 209 -56.23 42.84 -36.86
CA ILE A 209 -56.14 42.81 -38.33
C ILE A 209 -57.44 42.29 -38.96
N LYS A 210 -58.04 41.25 -38.38
CA LYS A 210 -59.35 40.76 -38.84
C LYS A 210 -60.44 41.80 -38.69
N ALA A 211 -60.44 42.57 -37.59
CA ALA A 211 -61.35 43.68 -37.40
C ALA A 211 -61.13 44.79 -38.44
N LEU A 212 -59.87 45.16 -38.71
CA LEU A 212 -59.47 46.13 -39.74
C LEU A 212 -59.90 45.69 -41.16
N ILE A 213 -59.72 44.42 -41.52
CA ILE A 213 -60.14 43.86 -42.81
C ILE A 213 -61.65 43.85 -42.94
N SER A 214 -62.36 43.48 -41.87
CA SER A 214 -63.83 43.50 -41.84
C SER A 214 -64.37 44.92 -41.98
N LEU A 215 -63.73 45.89 -41.31
CA LEU A 215 -64.06 47.31 -41.43
C LEU A 215 -63.81 47.79 -42.88
N ALA A 216 -62.63 47.54 -43.44
CA ALA A 216 -62.28 47.97 -44.79
C ALA A 216 -63.04 47.26 -45.94
N SER A 217 -63.58 46.05 -45.69
CA SER A 217 -64.28 45.27 -46.71
C SER A 217 -65.76 45.65 -46.87
N ASN A 218 -66.37 46.26 -45.85
CA ASN A 218 -67.81 46.53 -45.79
C ASN A 218 -68.19 48.02 -45.89
N GLN A 219 -67.23 48.92 -46.11
CA GLN A 219 -67.42 50.37 -46.00
C GLN A 219 -67.39 51.10 -47.35
N ASN A 220 -68.07 52.26 -47.38
CA ASN A 220 -68.03 53.20 -48.51
C ASN A 220 -66.90 54.21 -48.26
N PHE A 221 -65.78 54.08 -48.98
CA PHE A 221 -64.57 54.92 -48.84
C PHE A 221 -64.76 56.42 -49.21
N SER A 222 -65.99 56.84 -49.45
CA SER A 222 -66.40 58.24 -49.62
C SER A 222 -66.70 58.94 -48.28
N ASP A 223 -66.79 58.21 -47.17
CA ASP A 223 -66.89 58.78 -45.81
C ASP A 223 -65.50 58.95 -45.19
N GLN A 224 -65.08 60.21 -45.02
CA GLN A 224 -63.78 60.53 -44.41
C GLN A 224 -63.69 60.16 -42.93
N GLY A 225 -64.80 60.04 -42.20
CA GLY A 225 -64.79 59.60 -40.80
C GLY A 225 -64.35 58.15 -40.65
N ILE A 226 -64.71 57.29 -41.62
CA ILE A 226 -64.31 55.88 -41.65
C ILE A 226 -62.84 55.72 -42.06
N ILE A 227 -62.35 56.55 -42.99
CA ILE A 227 -60.91 56.58 -43.33
C ILE A 227 -60.09 56.96 -42.10
N GLY A 228 -60.53 57.95 -41.32
CA GLY A 228 -59.88 58.33 -40.05
C GLY A 228 -59.79 57.17 -39.06
N GLN A 229 -60.88 56.43 -38.85
CA GLN A 229 -60.88 55.25 -37.96
C GLN A 229 -59.94 54.13 -38.43
N ILE A 230 -59.83 53.91 -39.74
CA ILE A 230 -58.91 52.92 -40.32
C ILE A 230 -57.46 53.38 -40.12
N VAL A 231 -57.17 54.66 -40.32
CA VAL A 231 -55.83 55.24 -40.09
C VAL A 231 -55.44 55.13 -38.61
N ASP A 232 -56.32 55.48 -37.68
CA ASP A 232 -56.07 55.36 -36.25
C ASP A 232 -55.76 53.92 -35.83
N ALA A 233 -56.56 52.95 -36.32
CA ALA A 233 -56.35 51.54 -36.03
C ALA A 233 -55.08 50.96 -36.69
N LEU A 234 -54.69 51.42 -37.89
CA LEU A 234 -53.41 51.04 -38.50
C LEU A 234 -52.22 51.65 -37.77
N ASN A 235 -52.32 52.88 -37.27
CA ASN A 235 -51.29 53.51 -36.45
C ASN A 235 -51.15 52.82 -35.08
N GLU A 236 -52.25 52.47 -34.44
CA GLU A 236 -52.25 51.67 -33.21
C GLU A 236 -51.61 50.30 -33.44
N PHE A 237 -51.96 49.64 -34.55
CA PHE A 237 -51.36 48.37 -34.95
C PHE A 237 -49.85 48.51 -35.20
N ARG A 238 -49.43 49.55 -35.93
CA ARG A 238 -48.01 49.86 -36.20
C ARG A 238 -47.24 50.04 -34.90
N ASN A 239 -47.77 50.82 -33.97
CA ASN A 239 -47.14 51.05 -32.67
C ASN A 239 -47.02 49.73 -31.88
N ALA A 240 -48.06 48.89 -31.87
CA ALA A 240 -48.02 47.59 -31.22
C ALA A 240 -46.98 46.63 -31.83
N VAL A 241 -46.77 46.66 -33.16
CA VAL A 241 -45.69 45.89 -33.82
C VAL A 241 -44.31 46.42 -33.43
N VAL A 242 -44.12 47.74 -33.45
CA VAL A 242 -42.84 48.38 -33.05
C VAL A 242 -42.52 48.09 -31.58
N ASP A 243 -43.52 48.17 -30.69
CA ASP A 243 -43.37 47.80 -29.29
C ASP A 243 -43.01 46.31 -29.13
N SER A 244 -43.59 45.43 -29.95
CA SER A 244 -43.24 44.01 -29.98
C SER A 244 -41.80 43.78 -30.44
N ILE A 245 -41.32 44.51 -31.46
CA ILE A 245 -39.93 44.47 -31.93
C ILE A 245 -38.99 44.90 -30.81
N ASN A 246 -39.28 46.03 -30.15
CA ASN A 246 -38.47 46.54 -29.05
C ASN A 246 -38.45 45.56 -27.87
N ALA A 247 -39.59 44.98 -27.51
CA ALA A 247 -39.69 44.01 -26.43
C ALA A 247 -38.93 42.72 -26.73
N GLN A 248 -39.03 42.19 -27.96
CA GLN A 248 -38.28 41.00 -28.37
C GLN A 248 -36.77 41.28 -28.42
N THR A 249 -36.36 42.45 -28.93
CA THR A 249 -34.94 42.84 -28.98
C THR A 249 -34.36 43.00 -27.57
N ALA A 250 -35.13 43.57 -26.63
CA ALA A 250 -34.71 43.67 -25.24
C ALA A 250 -34.63 42.30 -24.55
N ALA A 251 -35.60 41.41 -24.82
CA ALA A 251 -35.60 40.04 -24.31
C ALA A 251 -34.40 39.24 -24.85
N GLU A 252 -34.07 39.42 -26.13
CA GLU A 252 -32.91 38.80 -26.77
C GLU A 252 -31.58 39.27 -26.15
N ALA A 253 -31.44 40.56 -25.90
CA ALA A 253 -30.25 41.10 -25.24
C ALA A 253 -30.08 40.53 -23.82
N GLN A 254 -31.18 40.32 -23.08
CA GLN A 254 -31.13 39.66 -21.77
C GLN A 254 -30.79 38.17 -21.90
N ALA A 255 -31.43 37.45 -22.82
CA ALA A 255 -31.16 36.03 -23.05
C ALA A 255 -29.69 35.78 -23.45
N GLN A 256 -29.11 36.68 -24.25
CA GLN A 256 -27.69 36.64 -24.59
C GLN A 256 -26.80 36.81 -23.36
N ALA A 257 -27.09 37.78 -22.49
CA ALA A 257 -26.33 38.01 -21.27
C ALA A 257 -26.43 36.82 -20.30
N ASP A 258 -27.63 36.27 -20.11
CA ASP A 258 -27.87 35.10 -19.25
C ASP A 258 -27.14 33.86 -19.80
N HIS A 259 -27.10 33.69 -21.13
CA HIS A 259 -26.37 32.62 -21.77
C HIS A 259 -24.85 32.74 -21.59
N GLU A 260 -24.29 33.94 -21.77
CA GLU A 260 -22.87 34.21 -21.54
C GLU A 260 -22.47 33.92 -20.08
N GLU A 261 -23.29 34.35 -19.11
CA GLU A 261 -23.09 34.04 -17.69
C GLU A 261 -23.12 32.53 -17.43
N TYR A 262 -24.07 31.82 -18.04
CA TYR A 262 -24.15 30.36 -17.91
C TYR A 262 -22.93 29.64 -18.48
N LEU A 263 -22.42 30.07 -19.65
CA LEU A 263 -21.19 29.51 -20.22
C LEU A 263 -19.96 29.80 -19.34
N GLU A 264 -19.86 31.00 -18.76
CA GLU A 264 -18.79 31.34 -17.82
C GLU A 264 -18.84 30.45 -16.58
N GLN A 265 -20.02 30.22 -16.00
CA GLN A 265 -20.20 29.28 -14.88
C GLN A 265 -19.74 27.87 -15.23
N LEU A 266 -20.10 27.36 -16.43
CA LEU A 266 -19.66 26.03 -16.87
C LEU A 266 -18.13 25.94 -17.05
N ASP A 267 -17.48 27.01 -17.49
CA ASP A 267 -16.01 27.09 -17.59
C ASP A 267 -15.31 27.16 -16.23
N GLU A 268 -15.88 27.90 -15.28
CA GLU A 268 -15.41 27.90 -13.90
C GLU A 268 -15.52 26.52 -13.25
N GLU A 269 -16.66 25.84 -13.43
CA GLU A 269 -16.89 24.47 -12.95
C GLU A 269 -15.86 23.50 -13.53
N TYR A 270 -15.60 23.57 -14.84
CA TYR A 270 -14.60 22.73 -15.50
C TYR A 270 -13.19 22.96 -14.96
N ALA A 271 -12.81 24.22 -14.76
CA ALA A 271 -11.53 24.56 -14.15
C ALA A 271 -11.43 24.00 -12.72
N GLU A 272 -12.52 24.00 -11.96
CA GLU A 272 -12.55 23.40 -10.62
C GLU A 272 -12.48 21.86 -10.68
N PHE A 273 -13.16 21.19 -11.61
CA PHE A 273 -12.98 19.75 -11.83
C PHE A 273 -11.53 19.40 -12.14
N GLN A 274 -10.85 20.19 -12.98
CA GLN A 274 -9.43 19.99 -13.28
C GLN A 274 -8.56 20.13 -12.03
N ARG A 275 -8.83 21.13 -11.17
CA ARG A 275 -8.14 21.30 -9.88
C ARG A 275 -8.39 20.12 -8.95
N GLN A 276 -9.62 19.62 -8.87
CA GLN A 276 -9.97 18.47 -8.04
C GLN A 276 -9.26 17.20 -8.53
N ILE A 277 -9.26 16.92 -9.83
CA ILE A 277 -8.52 15.80 -10.44
C ILE A 277 -7.04 15.88 -10.07
N ASN A 278 -6.42 17.05 -10.24
CA ASN A 278 -5.01 17.23 -9.90
C ASN A 278 -4.72 16.97 -8.42
N ARG A 279 -5.58 17.46 -7.50
CA ARG A 279 -5.44 17.20 -6.06
C ARG A 279 -5.55 15.71 -5.73
N VAL A 280 -6.57 15.03 -6.28
CA VAL A 280 -6.77 13.59 -6.03
C VAL A 280 -5.63 12.75 -6.65
N ASN A 281 -5.08 13.17 -7.80
CA ASN A 281 -3.90 12.53 -8.41
C ASN A 281 -2.64 12.67 -7.56
N VAL A 282 -2.43 13.83 -6.91
CA VAL A 282 -1.31 13.99 -5.96
C VAL A 282 -1.48 13.03 -4.78
N ASP A 283 -2.68 12.93 -4.22
CA ASP A 283 -2.97 11.99 -3.13
C ASP A 283 -2.79 10.53 -3.56
N LEU A 284 -3.19 10.18 -4.79
CA LEU A 284 -3.02 8.86 -5.37
C LEU A 284 -1.54 8.52 -5.55
N THR A 285 -0.75 9.47 -6.05
CA THR A 285 0.70 9.31 -6.24
C THR A 285 1.38 9.07 -4.89
N ALA A 286 1.11 9.90 -3.88
CA ALA A 286 1.65 9.73 -2.54
C ALA A 286 1.22 8.40 -1.90
N THR A 287 -0.02 7.95 -2.15
CA THR A 287 -0.51 6.65 -1.66
C THR A 287 0.25 5.50 -2.33
N ASN A 288 0.50 5.56 -3.64
CA ASN A 288 1.27 4.56 -4.38
C ASN A 288 2.73 4.51 -3.93
N GLU A 289 3.39 5.66 -3.77
CA GLU A 289 4.75 5.73 -3.24
C GLU A 289 4.84 5.09 -1.84
N LYS A 290 3.82 5.31 -0.99
CA LYS A 290 3.78 4.69 0.34
C LYS A 290 3.55 3.18 0.28
N ILE A 291 2.73 2.70 -0.65
CA ILE A 291 2.54 1.27 -0.92
C ILE A 291 3.87 0.65 -1.33
N ASP A 292 4.61 1.27 -2.24
CA ASP A 292 5.89 0.74 -2.73
C ASP A 292 6.92 0.66 -1.59
N GLN A 293 7.07 1.73 -0.81
CA GLN A 293 7.96 1.76 0.36
C GLN A 293 7.64 0.68 1.38
N LEU A 294 6.35 0.48 1.71
CA LEU A 294 5.95 -0.53 2.68
C LEU A 294 6.07 -1.95 2.11
N SER A 295 5.84 -2.14 0.82
CA SER A 295 6.04 -3.43 0.17
C SER A 295 7.51 -3.83 0.17
N GLU A 296 8.41 -2.90 -0.17
CA GLU A 296 9.87 -3.12 -0.10
C GLU A 296 10.33 -3.39 1.34
N PHE A 297 9.84 -2.62 2.31
CA PHE A 297 10.14 -2.86 3.72
C PHE A 297 9.68 -4.25 4.18
N ARG A 298 8.44 -4.66 3.85
CA ARG A 298 7.92 -5.99 4.17
C ARG A 298 8.80 -7.09 3.56
N ASP A 299 9.16 -6.96 2.28
CA ASP A 299 9.94 -7.97 1.57
C ASP A 299 11.35 -8.09 2.17
N GLN A 300 11.96 -6.96 2.57
CA GLN A 300 13.22 -6.96 3.31
C GLN A 300 13.09 -7.68 4.65
N ARG A 301 12.06 -7.38 5.46
CA ARG A 301 11.85 -8.03 6.76
C ARG A 301 11.55 -9.52 6.62
N GLU A 302 10.90 -9.95 5.54
CA GLU A 302 10.72 -11.36 5.25
C GLU A 302 12.03 -12.06 4.85
N ALA A 303 12.91 -11.37 4.12
CA ALA A 303 14.26 -11.86 3.84
C ALA A 303 15.10 -11.98 5.13
N ASP A 304 15.09 -10.95 5.98
CA ASP A 304 15.76 -10.94 7.28
C ASP A 304 15.28 -12.12 8.15
N ARG A 305 13.96 -12.34 8.25
CA ARG A 305 13.38 -13.47 9.00
C ARG A 305 13.94 -14.81 8.51
N LYS A 306 14.03 -15.01 7.19
CA LYS A 306 14.58 -16.24 6.61
C LYS A 306 16.06 -16.40 6.94
N GLN A 307 16.83 -15.31 6.88
CA GLN A 307 18.24 -15.31 7.24
C GLN A 307 18.44 -15.68 8.72
N TYR A 308 17.78 -14.98 9.64
CA TYR A 308 17.90 -15.26 11.08
C TYR A 308 17.44 -16.68 11.44
N THR A 309 16.42 -17.20 10.76
CA THR A 309 15.97 -18.59 10.94
C THR A 309 17.05 -19.59 10.51
N ALA A 310 17.73 -19.33 9.39
CA ALA A 310 18.83 -20.17 8.92
C ALA A 310 20.07 -20.08 9.83
N GLU A 311 20.39 -18.88 10.34
CA GLU A 311 21.47 -18.66 11.29
C GLU A 311 21.20 -19.39 12.63
N LEU A 312 19.96 -19.35 13.11
CA LEU A 312 19.53 -20.07 14.32
C LEU A 312 19.66 -21.58 14.14
N GLU A 313 19.23 -22.12 12.98
CA GLU A 313 19.39 -23.54 12.68
C GLU A 313 20.87 -23.94 12.60
N LEU A 314 21.71 -23.12 11.96
CA LEU A 314 23.15 -23.36 11.87
C LEU A 314 23.82 -23.35 13.25
N GLU A 315 23.51 -22.37 14.09
CA GLU A 315 24.05 -22.26 15.45
C GLU A 315 23.63 -23.46 16.32
N ASN A 316 22.36 -23.88 16.25
CA ASN A 316 21.88 -25.05 16.96
C ASN A 316 22.58 -26.35 16.51
N ASN A 317 22.79 -26.51 15.21
CA ASN A 317 23.51 -27.67 14.67
C ASN A 317 24.98 -27.67 15.10
N THR A 318 25.64 -26.50 15.02
CA THR A 318 27.04 -26.34 15.44
C THR A 318 27.21 -26.64 16.93
N TYR A 319 26.34 -26.08 17.77
CA TYR A 319 26.39 -26.31 19.21
C TYR A 319 26.12 -27.78 19.59
N ALA A 320 25.26 -28.48 18.84
CA ALA A 320 25.06 -29.92 19.03
C ALA A 320 26.34 -30.72 18.72
N GLU A 321 27.04 -30.41 17.62
CA GLU A 321 28.33 -31.05 17.27
C GLU A 321 29.42 -30.75 18.32
N GLU A 322 29.49 -29.52 18.82
CA GLU A 322 30.41 -29.12 19.90
C GLU A 322 30.08 -29.84 21.22
N THR A 323 28.80 -30.02 21.53
CA THR A 323 28.35 -30.75 22.73
C THR A 323 28.74 -32.24 22.66
N ASP A 324 28.62 -32.86 21.49
CA ASP A 324 29.07 -34.25 21.28
C ASP A 324 30.59 -34.36 21.45
N THR A 325 31.34 -33.40 20.90
CA THR A 325 32.81 -33.35 21.02
C THR A 325 33.24 -33.18 22.46
N TYR A 326 32.66 -32.22 23.19
CA TYR A 326 32.88 -32.02 24.62
C TYR A 326 32.58 -33.29 25.42
N THR A 327 31.44 -33.93 25.17
CA THR A 327 31.04 -35.15 25.89
C THR A 327 32.05 -36.28 25.66
N ASN A 328 32.55 -36.44 24.43
CA ASN A 328 33.57 -37.44 24.12
C ASN A 328 34.90 -37.16 24.82
N LEU A 329 35.40 -35.91 24.75
CA LEU A 329 36.65 -35.51 25.40
C LEU A 329 36.56 -35.63 26.92
N LYS A 330 35.46 -35.18 27.52
CA LYS A 330 35.22 -35.32 28.96
C LYS A 330 35.27 -36.77 29.41
N ASN A 331 34.61 -37.67 28.67
CA ASN A 331 34.63 -39.10 28.97
C ASN A 331 36.02 -39.71 28.80
N GLU A 332 36.80 -39.24 27.82
CA GLU A 332 38.18 -39.66 27.60
C GLU A 332 39.10 -39.23 28.76
N PHE A 333 39.12 -37.93 29.11
CA PHE A 333 39.91 -37.42 30.23
C PHE A 333 39.50 -38.06 31.56
N THR A 334 38.20 -38.22 31.84
CA THR A 334 37.72 -38.89 33.06
C THR A 334 38.21 -40.35 33.11
N ARG A 335 38.23 -41.04 31.97
CA ARG A 335 38.72 -42.42 31.88
C ARG A 335 40.23 -42.47 32.10
N GLU A 336 40.99 -41.56 31.50
CA GLU A 336 42.45 -41.51 31.61
C GLU A 336 42.91 -41.10 33.01
N LEU A 337 42.20 -40.18 33.65
CA LEU A 337 42.41 -39.81 35.05
C LEU A 337 42.23 -41.04 35.96
N GLY A 338 41.10 -41.75 35.84
CA GLY A 338 40.86 -42.95 36.65
C GLY A 338 41.84 -44.10 36.37
N ILE A 339 42.43 -44.17 35.18
CA ILE A 339 43.51 -45.12 34.87
C ILE A 339 44.83 -44.66 35.51
N SER A 340 45.13 -43.36 35.48
CA SER A 340 46.34 -42.78 36.08
C SER A 340 46.34 -42.92 37.60
N GLU A 341 45.21 -42.67 38.26
CA GLU A 341 45.02 -42.92 39.70
C GLU A 341 45.22 -44.40 40.07
N GLN A 342 44.71 -45.32 39.24
CA GLN A 342 44.94 -46.76 39.44
C GLN A 342 46.41 -47.13 39.26
N ALA A 343 47.10 -46.51 38.31
CA ALA A 343 48.53 -46.72 38.09
C ALA A 343 49.37 -46.17 39.26
N LEU A 344 49.04 -44.99 39.77
CA LEU A 344 49.65 -44.40 40.96
C LEU A 344 49.52 -45.35 42.15
N SER A 345 48.30 -45.86 42.40
CA SER A 345 48.05 -46.80 43.50
C SER A 345 48.88 -48.09 43.39
N VAL A 346 49.15 -48.58 42.17
CA VAL A 346 50.05 -49.73 41.95
C VAL A 346 51.49 -49.38 42.31
N VAL A 347 51.97 -48.21 41.89
CA VAL A 347 53.34 -47.75 42.18
C VAL A 347 53.52 -47.52 43.68
N GLU A 348 52.57 -46.87 44.36
CA GLU A 348 52.64 -46.62 45.80
C GLU A 348 52.57 -47.91 46.65
N SER A 349 51.82 -48.92 46.19
CA SER A 349 51.60 -50.16 46.94
C SER A 349 52.55 -51.30 46.58
N ALA A 350 53.38 -51.12 45.55
CA ALA A 350 54.42 -52.06 45.16
C ALA A 350 55.64 -51.95 46.08
N ASP A 351 55.96 -53.04 46.79
CA ASP A 351 57.27 -53.21 47.40
C ASP A 351 58.26 -53.56 46.27
N PHE A 352 58.87 -52.53 45.66
CA PHE A 352 59.85 -52.69 44.57
C PHE A 352 61.11 -53.48 44.97
N SER A 353 61.26 -53.82 46.26
CA SER A 353 62.32 -54.71 46.72
C SER A 353 62.13 -56.19 46.31
N ASN A 354 60.95 -56.57 45.79
CA ASN A 354 60.61 -57.95 45.39
C ASN A 354 60.12 -58.12 43.93
N ILE A 355 60.24 -57.12 43.06
CA ILE A 355 60.05 -57.34 41.62
C ILE A 355 61.29 -58.09 41.11
N GLN A 356 61.21 -59.41 41.03
CA GLN A 356 62.28 -60.24 40.46
C GLN A 356 62.34 -60.04 38.94
N VAL A 357 63.55 -59.69 38.48
CA VAL A 357 64.02 -59.72 37.08
C VAL A 357 63.88 -61.11 36.48
#